data_AF-A0A8T5GRE3-F1
#
_entry.id   AF-A0A8T5GRE3-F1
#
_cell.length_a   1.000
_cell.length_b   1.000
_cell.length_c   1.000
_cell.angle_alpha   90.00
_cell.angle_beta   90.00
_cell.angle_gamma   90.00
#
_symmetry.space_group_name_H-M   'P 1'
#
loop_
_entity.id
_entity.type
_entity.pdbx_description
1 polymer ?
#
loop_
_entity_poly.entity_id
_entity_poly.type
_entity_poly.pdbx_seq_one_letter_code
_entity_poly.pdbx_strand_id
1 'polypeptide(L)' 'MEIEAIIWFLFIADSIVCNYIAWFKKKGYKAKFKTMSKYLPITKLWAFFYFGFLAWIGYSLYRLGILPF' A
#
# COMPACT_ATOMS: atom_id res chain seq x y z
N MET A 1 8.46 -20.52 -2.80
CA MET A 1 7.78 -19.22 -2.73
C MET A 1 8.60 -18.40 -1.77
N GLU A 2 9.40 -17.48 -2.30
CA GLU A 2 10.35 -16.72 -1.49
C GLU A 2 9.60 -15.82 -0.50
N ILE A 3 10.16 -15.66 0.69
CA ILE A 3 9.59 -14.82 1.76
C ILE A 3 9.32 -13.39 1.24
N GLU A 4 10.19 -12.90 0.36
CA GLU A 4 10.09 -11.58 -0.29
C GLU A 4 8.80 -11.42 -1.10
N ALA A 5 8.35 -12.47 -1.81
CA ALA A 5 7.11 -12.43 -2.57
C ALA A 5 5.90 -12.36 -1.64
N ILE A 6 5.91 -13.13 -0.53
CA ILE A 6 4.84 -13.10 0.48
C ILE A 6 4.74 -11.72 1.12
N ILE A 7 5.89 -11.13 1.48
CA ILE A 7 5.96 -9.76 2.00
C ILE A 7 5.38 -8.80 0.97
N TRP A 8 5.83 -8.88 -0.29
CA TRP A 8 5.32 -8.00 -1.33
C TRP A 8 3.80 -8.09 -1.52
N PHE A 9 3.22 -9.30 -1.51
CA PHE A 9 1.77 -9.50 -1.59
C PHE A 9 1.00 -8.87 -0.42
N LEU A 10 1.53 -8.98 0.80
CA LEU A 10 0.91 -8.36 1.97
C LEU A 10 0.92 -6.84 1.84
N PHE A 11 2.05 -6.26 1.43
CA PHE A 11 2.20 -4.82 1.32
C PHE A 11 1.42 -4.24 0.13
N ILE A 12 1.39 -4.89 -1.04
CA ILE A 12 0.59 -4.44 -2.19
C ILE A 12 -0.90 -4.46 -1.83
N ALA A 13 -1.38 -5.50 -1.14
CA ALA A 13 -2.75 -5.58 -0.66
C ALA A 13 -3.08 -4.46 0.33
N ASP A 14 -2.20 -4.20 1.31
CA ASP A 14 -2.34 -3.08 2.25
C ASP A 14 -2.39 -1.73 1.53
N SER A 15 -1.55 -1.52 0.52
CA SER A 15 -1.52 -0.27 -0.25
C SER A 15 -2.80 -0.03 -1.06
N ILE A 16 -3.44 -1.09 -1.57
CA ILE A 16 -4.74 -1.01 -2.25
C ILE A 16 -5.82 -0.57 -1.26
N VAL A 17 -5.84 -1.16 -0.06
CA VAL A 17 -6.78 -0.79 1.01
C VAL A 17 -6.56 0.67 1.44
N CYS A 18 -5.30 1.08 1.61
CA CYS A 18 -4.94 2.47 1.91
C CYS A 18 -5.41 3.43 0.82
N ASN A 19 -5.25 3.10 -0.46
CA ASN A 19 -5.74 3.90 -1.58
C ASN A 19 -7.27 3.99 -1.57
N TYR A 20 -7.95 2.85 -1.41
CA TYR A 20 -9.41 2.81 -1.33
C TYR A 20 -9.94 3.72 -0.21
N ILE A 21 -9.35 3.66 0.98
CA ILE A 21 -9.70 4.52 2.12
C ILE A 21 -9.39 5.99 1.82
N ALA A 22 -8.23 6.28 1.22
CA ALA A 22 -7.80 7.64 0.87
C ALA A 22 -8.76 8.33 -0.11
N TRP A 23 -9.29 7.58 -1.08
CA TRP A 23 -10.17 8.10 -2.13
C TRP A 23 -11.63 8.14 -1.70
N PHE A 24 -12.17 7.07 -1.12
CA PHE A 24 -13.61 6.94 -0.87
C PHE A 24 -14.02 7.26 0.58
N LYS A 25 -13.16 7.01 1.58
CA LYS A 25 -13.56 7.04 3.00
C LYS A 25 -12.75 8.00 3.88
N LYS A 26 -12.07 9.00 3.30
CA LYS A 26 -11.24 9.98 4.03
C LYS A 26 -11.94 10.64 5.22
N LYS A 27 -13.22 11.03 5.07
CA LYS A 27 -14.03 11.62 6.16
C LYS A 27 -14.36 10.63 7.29
N GLY A 28 -14.72 9.39 6.94
CA GLY A 28 -15.03 8.33 7.91
C GLY A 28 -13.80 7.82 8.65
N TYR A 29 -12.65 7.75 7.97
CA TYR A 29 -11.38 7.36 8.57
C TYR A 29 -10.88 8.39 9.59
N LYS A 30 -10.93 9.69 9.24
CA LYS A 30 -10.55 10.76 10.17
C LYS A 30 -11.47 10.84 11.40
N ALA A 31 -12.74 10.44 11.26
CA ALA A 31 -13.71 10.41 12.35
C ALA A 31 -13.51 9.21 13.30
N LYS A 32 -13.25 8.00 12.76
CA LYS A 32 -13.02 6.79 13.58
C LYS A 32 -11.60 6.71 14.16
N PHE A 33 -10.59 7.16 13.42
CA PHE A 33 -9.17 6.97 13.75
C PHE A 33 -8.45 8.31 13.91
N LYS A 34 -8.94 9.15 14.82
CA LYS A 34 -8.42 10.51 15.07
C LYS A 34 -6.93 10.49 15.45
N THR A 35 -6.52 9.59 16.34
CA THR A 35 -5.11 9.44 16.79
C THR A 35 -4.21 8.91 15.68
N MET A 36 -4.68 7.88 14.96
CA MET A 36 -3.91 7.24 13.89
C MET A 36 -3.76 8.15 12.67
N SER A 37 -4.75 8.99 12.38
CA SER A 37 -4.68 10.00 11.31
C SER A 37 -3.61 11.08 11.51
N LYS A 38 -3.06 11.19 12.73
CA LYS A 38 -2.00 12.14 13.08
C LYS A 38 -0.61 11.59 12.74
N TYR A 39 -0.42 10.28 12.88
CA TYR A 39 0.84 9.58 12.57
C TYR A 39 0.86 9.00 11.15
N LEU A 40 -0.30 8.57 10.65
CA LEU A 40 -0.49 8.02 9.30
C LEU A 40 -1.41 8.95 8.51
N PRO A 41 -0.85 10.01 7.89
CA PRO A 41 -1.62 10.87 7.01
C PRO A 41 -1.97 10.09 5.74
N ILE A 42 -3.12 9.40 5.75
CA ILE A 42 -3.73 8.78 4.57
C ILE A 42 -4.24 9.90 3.65
N THR A 43 -3.29 10.53 2.96
CA THR A 43 -3.52 11.51 1.91
C THR A 43 -3.49 10.80 0.57
N LYS A 44 -4.28 11.29 -0.39
CA LYS A 44 -4.38 10.68 -1.73
C LYS A 44 -3.01 10.52 -2.39
N LEU A 45 -2.17 11.56 -2.24
CA LEU A 45 -0.83 11.58 -2.79
C LEU A 45 0.07 10.53 -2.13
N TRP A 46 0.07 10.45 -0.80
CA TRP A 46 0.87 9.46 -0.07
C TRP A 46 0.46 8.02 -0.42
N ALA A 47 -0.84 7.72 -0.45
CA ALA A 47 -1.33 6.39 -0.83
C ALA A 47 -0.98 6.05 -2.30
N PHE A 48 -1.09 7.00 -3.21
CA PHE A 48 -0.71 6.82 -4.61
C PHE A 48 0.78 6.55 -4.78
N PHE A 49 1.65 7.33 -4.13
CA PHE A 49 3.09 7.07 -4.14
C PHE A 49 3.46 5.74 -3.48
N TYR A 50 2.80 5.37 -2.39
CA TYR A 50 3.03 4.10 -1.71
C TYR A 50 2.69 2.90 -2.62
N PHE A 51 1.54 2.96 -3.31
CA PHE A 51 1.18 1.97 -4.31
C PHE A 51 2.18 1.92 -5.47
N GLY A 52 2.60 3.08 -5.99
CA GLY A 52 3.60 3.18 -7.05
C GLY A 52 4.96 2.58 -6.65
N PHE A 53 5.41 2.82 -5.42
CA PHE A 53 6.64 2.24 -4.88
C PHE A 53 6.54 0.72 -4.79
N LEU A 54 5.41 0.19 -4.33
CA LEU A 54 5.21 -1.25 -4.27
C LEU A 54 5.11 -1.88 -5.65
N ALA A 55 4.44 -1.24 -6.61
CA ALA A 55 4.44 -1.68 -8.00
C ALA A 55 5.87 -1.73 -8.58
N TRP A 56 6.71 -0.73 -8.29
CA TRP A 56 8.12 -0.73 -8.68
C TRP A 56 8.92 -1.87 -8.04
N ILE A 57 8.74 -2.11 -6.74
CA ILE A 57 9.41 -3.21 -6.04
C ILE A 57 8.97 -4.55 -6.64
N GLY A 58 7.68 -4.70 -6.96
CA GLY A 58 7.13 -5.88 -7.62
C GLY A 58 7.77 -6.12 -8.97
N TYR A 59 7.92 -5.06 -9.78
CA TYR A 59 8.63 -5.15 -11.05
C TYR A 59 10.10 -5.56 -10.90
N SER A 60 10.78 -5.06 -9.87
CA SER A 60 12.16 -5.45 -9.55
C SER A 60 12.26 -6.93 -9.16
N LEU A 61 11.36 -7.41 -8.31
CA LEU A 61 11.28 -8.82 -7.89
C LEU A 61 10.90 -9.75 -9.04
N TYR A 62 10.01 -9.31 -9.94
CA TYR A 62 9.66 -10.02 -11.17
C TYR A 62 10.87 -10.15 -12.10
N ARG A 63 11.60 -9.06 -12.32
CA ARG A 63 12.84 -9.07 -13.12
C ARG A 63 13.91 -10.00 -12.55
N LEU A 64 13.94 -10.19 -11.23
CA LEU A 64 14.85 -11.12 -10.55
C LEU A 64 14.37 -12.57 -10.57
N GLY A 65 13.17 -12.86 -11.10
CA GLY A 65 12.58 -14.21 -11.13
C GLY A 65 12.08 -14.71 -9.78
N ILE A 66 11.99 -13.83 -8.79
CA ILE A 66 11.52 -14.14 -7.41
C ILE A 66 9.99 -14.17 -7.37
N LEU A 67 9.35 -13.27 -8.11
CA LEU A 67 7.90 -13.27 -8.29
C LEU A 67 7.52 -14.23 -9.42
N PRO A 68 6.57 -15.16 -9.19
CA PRO A 68 6.18 -16.17 -10.18
C PRO A 68 5.42 -15.59 -11.39
N PHE A 69 5.00 -14.32 -11.33
CA PHE A 69 4.25 -13.62 -12.38
C PHE A 69 4.42 -12.11 -12.24
#